data_AF-A0A954QEG8-F1
#
_entry.id   AF-A0A954QEG8-F1
#
_cell.length_a   1.000
_cell.length_b   1.000
_cell.length_c   1.000
_cell.angle_alpha   90.00
_cell.angle_beta   90.00
_cell.angle_gamma   90.00
#
_symmetry.space_group_name_H-M   'P 1'
#
loop_
_entity.id
_entity.type
_entity.pdbx_description
1 polymer ?
#
loop_
_entity_poly.entity_id
_entity_poly.type
_entity_poly.pdbx_seq_one_letter_code
_entity_poly.pdbx_strand_id
1 'polypeptide(L)'
;MAALHNFRALSAELREIQLQMEEHARNYGLDMFTTVYEVVDAEQLSAVAAYGGFPTRYPHWRFGMEFEQLQKGYSYGLQKIYELVINNDPCYAYLLASNGITDQKLVMAHVCGHCDFFKNNAWFAHTNRHMIDEMANHGNRIRDYMDRFGVEEVETF
;
A
#
# COMPACT_ATOMS: atom_id res chain seq x y z
N MET A 1 12.38 14.38 -0.03
CA MET A 1 11.23 13.52 0.29
C MET A 1 11.33 13.10 1.74
N ALA A 2 10.32 13.39 2.56
CA ALA A 2 10.25 12.88 3.92
C ALA A 2 10.34 11.35 3.90
N ALA A 3 11.13 10.78 4.80
CA ALA A 3 11.28 9.33 4.88
C ALA A 3 9.90 8.69 5.12
N LEU A 4 9.48 7.75 4.25
CA LEU A 4 8.30 6.89 4.39
C LEU A 4 8.41 5.91 5.59
N HIS A 5 9.18 6.24 6.63
CA HIS A 5 9.63 5.32 7.67
C HIS A 5 8.90 5.48 9.02
N ASN A 6 7.80 6.23 9.08
CA ASN A 6 7.01 6.38 10.31
C ASN A 6 5.51 6.24 10.02
N PHE A 7 5.10 5.03 9.65
CA PHE A 7 3.69 4.67 9.67
C PHE A 7 3.21 4.48 11.11
N ARG A 8 1.98 4.90 11.40
CA ARG A 8 1.43 4.75 12.74
C ARG A 8 0.93 3.32 12.91
N ALA A 9 1.32 2.70 14.02
CA ALA A 9 0.70 1.46 14.47
C ALA A 9 -0.79 1.68 14.75
N LEU A 10 -1.58 0.61 14.62
CA LEU A 10 -3.00 0.60 14.97
C LEU A 10 -3.22 1.05 16.42
N SER A 11 -4.24 1.89 16.62
CA SER A 11 -4.74 2.16 17.97
C SER A 11 -5.37 0.88 18.56
N ALA A 12 -5.52 0.83 19.88
CA ALA A 12 -6.17 -0.31 20.54
C ALA A 12 -7.59 -0.58 20.02
N GLU A 13 -8.36 0.48 19.75
CA GLU A 13 -9.70 0.40 19.17
C GLU A 13 -9.68 -0.19 17.75
N LEU A 14 -8.79 0.28 16.88
CA LEU A 14 -8.66 -0.26 15.52
C LEU A 14 -8.16 -1.71 15.53
N ARG A 15 -7.31 -2.08 16.49
CA ARG A 15 -6.87 -3.46 16.67
C ARG A 15 -8.01 -4.37 17.09
N GLU A 16 -8.90 -3.93 17.97
CA GLU A 16 -10.11 -4.68 18.33
C GLU A 16 -11.01 -4.88 17.11
N ILE A 17 -11.23 -3.82 16.33
CA ILE A 17 -12.01 -3.89 15.09
C ILE A 17 -11.38 -4.87 14.10
N GLN A 18 -10.06 -4.81 13.91
CA GLN A 18 -9.34 -5.76 13.06
C GLN A 18 -9.65 -7.20 13.46
N LEU A 19 -9.51 -7.53 14.74
CA LEU A 19 -9.73 -8.89 15.24
C LEU A 19 -11.18 -9.34 15.01
N GLN A 20 -12.16 -8.46 15.25
CA GLN A 20 -13.57 -8.73 14.99
C GLN A 20 -13.82 -8.99 13.49
N MET A 21 -13.27 -8.16 12.60
CA MET A 21 -13.49 -8.32 11.15
C MET A 21 -12.81 -9.58 10.60
N GLU A 22 -11.60 -9.90 11.05
CA GLU A 22 -10.91 -11.14 10.69
C GLU A 22 -11.68 -12.38 11.19
N GLU A 23 -12.22 -12.32 12.40
CA GLU A 23 -13.05 -13.41 12.95
C GLU A 23 -14.31 -13.61 12.12
N HIS A 24 -15.04 -12.53 11.79
CA HIS A 24 -16.20 -12.61 10.91
C HIS A 24 -15.82 -13.19 9.55
N ALA A 25 -14.75 -12.70 8.92
CA ALA A 25 -14.27 -13.20 7.64
C ALA A 25 -14.00 -14.71 7.67
N ARG A 26 -13.31 -15.21 8.70
CA ARG A 26 -13.07 -16.66 8.89
C ARG A 26 -14.36 -17.43 9.12
N ASN A 27 -15.32 -16.88 9.87
CA ASN A 27 -16.63 -17.49 10.09
C ASN A 27 -17.46 -17.59 8.80
N TYR A 28 -17.26 -16.69 7.85
CA TYR A 28 -17.83 -16.77 6.49
C TYR A 28 -17.05 -17.72 5.56
N GLY A 29 -15.96 -18.33 6.02
CA GLY A 29 -15.17 -19.30 5.26
C GLY A 29 -14.10 -18.68 4.36
N LEU A 30 -13.74 -17.40 4.56
CA LEU A 30 -12.67 -16.75 3.82
C LEU A 30 -11.30 -17.24 4.31
N ASP A 31 -10.40 -17.52 3.37
CA ASP A 31 -9.02 -17.91 3.64
C ASP A 31 -8.06 -16.78 3.20
N MET A 32 -7.46 -16.12 4.17
CA MET A 32 -6.66 -14.91 3.97
C MET A 32 -5.19 -15.15 4.34
N PHE A 33 -4.28 -14.31 3.85
CA PHE A 33 -2.95 -14.18 4.42
C PHE A 33 -2.99 -13.42 5.76
N THR A 34 -1.87 -13.41 6.47
CA THR A 34 -1.71 -12.50 7.61
C THR A 34 -1.70 -11.07 7.09
N THR A 35 -2.59 -10.22 7.62
CA THR A 35 -2.71 -8.83 7.19
C THR A 35 -2.05 -7.88 8.19
N VAL A 36 -1.14 -7.05 7.70
CA VAL A 36 -0.49 -5.97 8.44
C VAL A 36 -1.16 -4.67 8.05
N TYR A 37 -1.78 -4.00 9.03
CA TYR A 37 -2.43 -2.71 8.80
C TYR A 37 -1.55 -1.57 9.31
N GLU A 38 -1.43 -0.53 8.50
CA GLU A 38 -0.66 0.67 8.80
C GLU A 38 -1.55 1.90 8.61
N VAL A 39 -1.60 2.76 9.62
CA VAL A 39 -2.41 3.98 9.56
C VAL A 39 -1.54 5.13 9.04
N VAL A 40 -2.02 5.78 7.98
CA VAL A 40 -1.29 6.82 7.25
C VAL A 40 -2.14 8.06 7.03
N ASP A 41 -1.51 9.22 6.98
CA ASP A 41 -2.20 10.44 6.57
C ASP A 41 -2.41 10.50 5.04
N ALA A 42 -3.13 11.52 4.56
CA ALA A 42 -3.45 11.64 3.14
C ALA A 42 -2.22 11.91 2.25
N GLU A 43 -1.20 12.57 2.79
CA GLU A 43 0.04 12.86 2.06
C GLU A 43 0.85 11.57 1.91
N GLN A 44 1.04 10.85 3.02
CA GLN A 44 1.69 9.54 3.04
C GLN A 44 0.97 8.54 2.14
N LEU A 45 -0.36 8.48 2.19
CA LEU A 45 -1.14 7.58 1.33
C LEU A 45 -0.98 7.95 -0.15
N SER A 46 -0.97 9.24 -0.49
CA SER A 46 -0.72 9.71 -1.86
C SER A 46 0.69 9.35 -2.33
N ALA A 47 1.70 9.46 -1.45
CA ALA A 47 3.08 9.10 -1.76
C ALA A 47 3.24 7.59 -1.99
N VAL A 48 2.67 6.76 -1.12
CA VAL A 48 2.66 5.30 -1.26
C VAL A 48 1.91 4.89 -2.52
N ALA A 49 0.74 5.49 -2.79
CA ALA A 49 -0.04 5.22 -3.99
C ALA A 49 0.71 5.61 -5.28
N ALA A 50 1.41 6.74 -5.30
CA ALA A 50 2.25 7.15 -6.43
C ALA A 50 3.41 6.17 -6.69
N TYR A 51 3.88 5.47 -5.66
CA TYR A 51 4.85 4.37 -5.82
C TYR A 51 4.20 3.03 -6.17
N GLY A 52 2.90 3.00 -6.46
CA GLY A 52 2.16 1.77 -6.75
C GLY A 52 1.95 0.91 -5.52
N GLY A 53 2.06 1.49 -4.32
CA GLY A 53 1.84 0.81 -3.06
C GLY A 53 3.10 0.28 -2.37
N PHE A 54 4.28 0.43 -2.99
CA PHE A 54 5.54 -0.03 -2.41
C PHE A 54 6.23 1.07 -1.62
N PRO A 55 6.74 0.80 -0.40
CA PRO A 55 7.46 1.80 0.41
C PRO A 55 8.74 2.33 -0.26
N THR A 56 9.38 1.51 -1.10
CA THR A 56 10.62 1.86 -1.80
C THR A 56 10.52 1.48 -3.26
N ARG A 57 10.87 2.43 -4.13
CA ARG A 57 10.97 2.24 -5.57
C ARG A 57 12.19 3.00 -6.09
N TYR A 58 12.58 2.73 -7.33
CA TYR A 58 13.61 3.52 -7.98
C TYR A 58 13.16 4.99 -8.10
N PRO A 59 14.10 5.94 -7.96
CA PRO A 59 13.77 7.35 -8.13
C PRO A 59 13.45 7.61 -9.60
N HIS A 60 12.30 8.22 -9.87
CA HIS A 60 11.91 8.64 -11.21
C HIS A 60 10.89 9.79 -11.13
N TRP A 61 11.06 10.82 -11.95
CA TRP A 61 10.23 12.04 -11.95
C TRP A 61 8.73 11.77 -12.11
N ARG A 62 8.35 10.73 -12.87
CA ARG A 62 6.95 10.31 -13.07
C ARG A 62 6.19 10.11 -11.75
N PHE A 63 6.83 9.53 -10.73
CA PHE A 63 6.17 9.31 -9.45
C PHE A 63 5.90 10.61 -8.70
N GLY A 64 6.75 11.63 -8.89
CA GLY A 64 6.48 12.98 -8.38
C GLY A 64 5.26 13.62 -9.03
N MET A 65 5.08 13.43 -10.34
CA MET A 65 3.87 13.89 -11.03
C MET A 65 2.61 13.17 -10.56
N GLU A 66 2.67 11.85 -10.40
CA GLU A 66 1.54 11.05 -9.91
C GLU A 66 1.17 11.46 -8.48
N PHE A 67 2.15 11.68 -7.61
CA PHE A 67 1.94 12.20 -6.26
C PHE A 67 1.21 13.55 -6.28
N GLU A 68 1.69 14.51 -7.08
CA GLU A 68 1.08 15.83 -7.22
C GLU A 68 -0.39 15.74 -7.68
N GLN A 69 -0.69 14.85 -8.64
CA GLN A 69 -2.05 14.62 -9.11
C GLN A 69 -2.93 14.04 -8.01
N LEU A 70 -2.44 13.03 -7.28
CA LEU A 70 -3.16 12.39 -6.18
C LEU A 70 -3.45 13.38 -5.04
N GLN A 71 -2.43 14.11 -4.60
CA GLN A 71 -2.52 15.06 -3.50
C GLN A 71 -3.48 16.22 -3.82
N LYS A 72 -3.41 16.77 -5.04
CA LYS A 72 -4.36 17.81 -5.49
C LYS A 72 -5.77 17.27 -5.58
N GLY A 73 -5.96 16.07 -6.13
CA GLY A 73 -7.26 15.42 -6.19
C GLY A 73 -7.88 15.24 -4.81
N TYR A 74 -7.09 14.86 -3.80
CA TYR A 74 -7.54 14.79 -2.41
C TYR A 74 -7.87 16.19 -1.84
N SER A 75 -6.97 17.16 -2.03
CA SER A 75 -7.12 18.51 -1.47
C SER A 75 -8.32 19.26 -2.01
N TYR A 76 -8.67 19.04 -3.28
CA TYR A 76 -9.87 19.59 -3.92
C TYR A 76 -11.12 18.72 -3.72
N GLY A 77 -11.03 17.61 -2.98
CA GLY A 77 -12.16 16.70 -2.74
C GLY A 77 -12.64 15.96 -3.98
N LEU A 78 -11.82 15.86 -5.03
CA LEU A 78 -12.15 15.18 -6.28
C LEU A 78 -12.03 13.65 -6.16
N GLN A 79 -11.16 13.17 -5.26
CA GLN A 79 -10.98 11.75 -4.96
C GLN A 79 -10.53 11.54 -3.53
N LYS A 80 -10.88 10.37 -2.97
CA LYS A 80 -10.44 9.95 -1.64
C LYS A 80 -10.08 8.46 -1.69
N ILE A 81 -8.85 8.13 -1.33
CA ILE A 81 -8.40 6.76 -1.14
C ILE A 81 -8.68 6.41 0.32
N TYR A 82 -9.57 5.45 0.56
CA TYR A 82 -9.90 4.99 1.90
C TYR A 82 -8.88 3.97 2.40
N GLU A 83 -8.46 3.08 1.50
CA GLU A 83 -7.44 2.07 1.70
C GLU A 83 -6.58 1.83 0.46
N LEU A 84 -5.38 1.29 0.70
CA LEU A 84 -4.54 0.73 -0.33
C LEU A 84 -4.01 -0.63 0.13
N VAL A 85 -4.21 -1.69 -0.66
CA VAL A 85 -3.86 -3.07 -0.31
C VAL A 85 -2.81 -3.62 -1.26
N ILE A 86 -1.75 -4.21 -0.71
CA ILE A 86 -0.68 -4.88 -1.45
C ILE A 86 -0.84 -6.39 -1.33
N ASN A 87 -0.95 -7.03 -2.48
CA ASN A 87 -0.90 -8.49 -2.58
C ASN A 87 0.54 -8.98 -2.32
N ASN A 88 0.82 -9.29 -1.06
CA ASN A 88 2.09 -9.83 -0.58
C ASN A 88 1.78 -10.85 0.54
N ASP A 89 2.74 -11.69 0.91
CA ASP A 89 2.66 -12.56 2.09
C ASP A 89 3.77 -12.16 3.10
N PRO A 90 3.45 -11.39 4.16
CA PRO A 90 2.12 -10.96 4.60
C PRO A 90 1.49 -9.86 3.72
N CYS A 91 0.16 -9.74 3.77
CA CYS A 91 -0.61 -8.74 3.04
C CYS A 91 -0.50 -7.40 3.76
N TYR A 92 -0.23 -6.31 3.04
CA TYR A 92 -0.11 -4.97 3.64
C TYR A 92 -1.30 -4.11 3.27
N ALA A 93 -1.89 -3.44 4.25
CA ALA A 93 -3.03 -2.56 4.06
C ALA A 93 -2.79 -1.19 4.71
N TYR A 94 -2.80 -0.15 3.90
CA TYR A 94 -2.68 1.24 4.35
C TYR A 94 -4.08 1.82 4.56
N LEU A 95 -4.34 2.29 5.78
CA LEU A 95 -5.63 2.88 6.17
C LEU A 95 -5.49 4.39 6.31
N LEU A 96 -6.40 5.15 5.69
CA LEU A 96 -6.41 6.60 5.84
C LEU A 96 -6.83 7.01 7.26
N ALA A 97 -5.98 7.78 7.94
CA ALA A 97 -6.18 8.20 9.34
C ALA A 97 -7.41 9.08 9.55
N SER A 98 -7.87 9.81 8.52
CA SER A 98 -9.03 10.70 8.59
C SER A 98 -10.38 9.98 8.39
N ASN A 99 -10.38 8.66 8.18
CA ASN A 99 -11.60 7.87 8.10
C ASN A 99 -12.30 7.80 9.46
N GLY A 100 -13.63 7.93 9.46
CA GLY A 100 -14.43 7.72 10.67
C GLY A 100 -14.41 6.25 11.09
N ILE A 101 -14.81 5.94 12.33
CA ILE A 101 -14.80 4.55 12.85
C ILE A 101 -15.65 3.61 11.99
N THR A 102 -16.80 4.07 11.49
CA THR A 102 -17.65 3.28 10.59
C THR A 102 -16.95 2.96 9.28
N ASP A 103 -16.26 3.94 8.70
CA ASP A 103 -15.47 3.76 7.48
C ASP A 103 -14.33 2.77 7.74
N GLN A 104 -13.61 2.91 8.86
CA GLN A 104 -12.53 1.99 9.22
C GLN A 104 -13.02 0.54 9.34
N LYS A 105 -14.19 0.31 9.95
CA LYS A 105 -14.81 -1.02 10.02
C LYS A 105 -15.11 -1.59 8.64
N LEU A 106 -15.75 -0.80 7.78
CA LEU A 106 -16.10 -1.21 6.42
C LEU A 106 -14.85 -1.55 5.61
N VAL A 107 -13.85 -0.68 5.68
CA VAL A 107 -12.58 -0.81 4.97
C VAL A 107 -11.81 -2.04 5.47
N MET A 108 -11.71 -2.27 6.77
CA MET A 108 -11.05 -3.47 7.30
C MET A 108 -11.74 -4.76 6.85
N ALA A 109 -13.07 -4.77 6.80
CA ALA A 109 -13.83 -5.88 6.23
C ALA A 109 -13.58 -6.03 4.72
N HIS A 110 -13.46 -4.93 3.98
CA HIS A 110 -13.09 -4.95 2.56
C HIS A 110 -11.69 -5.55 2.36
N VAL A 111 -10.70 -5.10 3.13
CA VAL A 111 -9.33 -5.62 3.09
C VAL A 111 -9.30 -7.14 3.29
N CYS A 112 -10.14 -7.67 4.19
CA CYS A 112 -10.28 -9.12 4.37
C CYS A 112 -10.70 -9.81 3.05
N GLY A 113 -11.71 -9.28 2.36
CA GLY A 113 -12.15 -9.78 1.06
C GLY A 113 -11.08 -9.66 -0.02
N HIS A 114 -10.33 -8.56 -0.07
CA HIS A 114 -9.18 -8.42 -0.98
C HIS A 114 -8.13 -9.49 -0.72
N CYS A 115 -7.78 -9.72 0.55
CA CYS A 115 -6.75 -10.67 0.94
C CYS A 115 -7.12 -12.12 0.54
N ASP A 116 -8.37 -12.51 0.79
CA ASP A 116 -8.89 -13.81 0.33
C ASP A 116 -8.87 -13.94 -1.19
N PHE A 117 -9.36 -12.92 -1.89
CA PHE A 117 -9.37 -12.91 -3.35
C PHE A 117 -7.96 -13.02 -3.92
N PHE A 118 -7.00 -12.27 -3.40
CA PHE A 118 -5.61 -12.35 -3.84
C PHE A 118 -4.97 -13.71 -3.58
N LYS A 119 -5.33 -14.38 -2.48
CA LYS A 119 -4.81 -15.70 -2.12
C LYS A 119 -5.37 -16.81 -3.02
N ASN A 120 -6.67 -16.77 -3.28
CA ASN A 120 -7.41 -17.90 -3.85
C ASN A 120 -7.73 -17.74 -5.34
N ASN A 121 -7.53 -16.56 -5.92
CA ASN A 121 -7.83 -16.34 -7.33
C ASN A 121 -6.75 -16.97 -8.25
N ALA A 122 -7.20 -17.78 -9.22
CA ALA A 122 -6.33 -18.49 -10.15
C ALA A 122 -5.45 -17.57 -11.02
N TRP A 123 -5.93 -16.38 -11.36
CA TRP A 123 -5.17 -15.40 -12.14
C TRP A 123 -4.03 -14.78 -11.32
N PHE A 124 -4.24 -14.60 -10.02
CA PHE A 124 -3.24 -14.06 -9.09
C PHE A 124 -2.29 -15.13 -8.55
N ALA A 125 -2.56 -16.42 -8.77
CA ALA A 125 -1.73 -17.51 -8.28
C ALA A 125 -0.27 -17.45 -8.75
N HIS A 126 -0.02 -16.86 -9.92
CA HIS A 126 1.32 -16.71 -10.50
C HIS A 126 2.01 -15.38 -10.13
N THR A 127 1.32 -14.48 -9.43
CA THR A 127 1.90 -13.22 -8.97
C THR A 127 2.90 -13.47 -7.86
N ASN A 128 4.04 -12.78 -7.90
CA ASN A 128 5.02 -12.87 -6.83
C ASN A 128 4.42 -12.38 -5.50
N ARG A 129 4.62 -13.16 -4.43
CA ARG A 129 4.12 -12.87 -3.08
C ARG A 129 5.15 -12.16 -2.19
N HIS A 130 6.35 -11.90 -2.71
CA HIS A 130 7.44 -11.15 -2.07
C HIS A 130 7.79 -9.91 -2.90
N MET A 131 6.77 -9.24 -3.43
CA MET A 131 6.94 -8.10 -4.33
C MET A 131 7.60 -6.90 -3.64
N ILE A 132 7.41 -6.73 -2.34
CA ILE A 132 8.03 -5.64 -1.58
C ILE A 132 9.56 -5.75 -1.63
N ASP A 133 10.10 -6.95 -1.38
CA ASP A 133 11.54 -7.19 -1.38
C ASP A 133 12.13 -7.10 -2.80
N GLU A 134 11.44 -7.64 -3.80
CA GLU A 134 11.87 -7.52 -5.19
C GLU A 134 11.92 -6.07 -5.66
N MET A 135 10.90 -5.27 -5.31
CA MET A 135 10.86 -3.86 -5.73
C MET A 135 11.97 -3.04 -5.06
N ALA A 136 12.30 -3.35 -3.80
CA ALA A 136 13.44 -2.76 -3.11
C ALA A 136 14.78 -3.13 -3.80
N ASN A 137 14.94 -4.39 -4.19
CA ASN A 137 16.12 -4.87 -4.92
C ASN A 137 16.25 -4.20 -6.31
N HIS A 138 15.15 -4.05 -7.04
CA HIS A 138 15.12 -3.30 -8.29
C HIS A 138 15.50 -1.82 -8.08
N GLY A 139 15.00 -1.20 -7.01
CA GLY A 139 15.35 0.16 -6.62
C GLY A 139 16.84 0.34 -6.32
N ASN A 140 17.48 -0.63 -5.67
CA ASN A 140 18.94 -0.63 -5.46
C ASN A 140 19.69 -0.73 -6.78
N ARG A 141 19.31 -1.68 -7.64
CA ARG A 141 19.96 -1.89 -8.93
C ARG A 141 19.91 -0.65 -9.82
N ILE A 142 18.77 0.04 -9.89
CA ILE A 142 18.65 1.26 -10.68
C ILE A 142 19.51 2.38 -10.09
N ARG A 143 19.56 2.52 -8.77
CA ARG A 143 20.48 3.49 -8.12
C ARG A 143 21.94 3.21 -8.47
N ASP A 144 22.37 1.96 -8.44
CA ASP A 144 23.74 1.59 -8.85
C ASP A 144 24.03 1.98 -10.31
N TYR A 145 23.04 1.89 -11.21
CA TYR A 145 23.19 2.35 -12.59
C TYR A 145 23.24 3.87 -12.69
N MET A 146 22.42 4.59 -11.92
CA MET A 146 22.45 6.05 -11.88
C MET A 146 23.79 6.57 -11.36
N ASP A 147 24.39 5.90 -10.38
CA ASP A 147 25.72 6.26 -9.86
C ASP A 147 26.84 6.01 -10.89
N ARG A 148 26.68 4.99 -11.74
CA ARG A 148 27.68 4.61 -12.75
C ARG A 148 27.59 5.39 -14.06
N PHE A 149 26.37 5.67 -14.52
CA PHE A 149 26.09 6.23 -15.85
C PHE A 149 25.48 7.62 -15.81
N GLY A 150 25.07 8.11 -14.63
CA GLY A 150 24.38 9.38 -14.47
C GLY A 150 22.87 9.23 -14.55
N VAL A 151 22.15 10.13 -13.86
CA VAL A 151 20.69 10.11 -13.74
C VAL A 151 20.00 10.28 -15.09
N GLU A 152 20.41 11.26 -15.89
CA GLU A 152 19.75 11.59 -17.15
C GLU A 152 19.82 10.45 -18.17
N GLU A 153 20.96 9.75 -18.23
CA GLU A 153 21.15 8.63 -19.16
C GLU A 153 20.25 7.44 -18.80
N VAL A 154 20.08 7.18 -17.51
CA VAL A 154 19.21 6.08 -17.01
C VAL A 154 17.72 6.42 -17.15
N GLU A 155 17.31 7.67 -16.93
CA GLU A 155 15.89 8.07 -17.03
C GLU A 155 15.39 8.20 -18.48
N THR A 156 16.29 8.36 -19.46
CA THR A 156 15.90 8.58 -20.87
C THR A 156 15.65 7.26 -21.65
N PHE A 157 16.13 6.13 -21.15
CA PHE A 157 16.01 4.80 -21.77
C PHE A 157 14.68 4.10 -21.43
#